data_AF-A0A934N8Y7-F1
#
_entry.id   AF-A0A934N8Y7-F1
#
_cell.length_a   1.000
_cell.length_b   1.000
_cell.length_c   1.000
_cell.angle_alpha   90.00
_cell.angle_beta   90.00
_cell.angle_gamma   90.00
#
_symmetry.space_group_name_H-M   'P 1'
#
loop_
_entity.id
_entity.type
_entity.pdbx_description
1 polymer ?
#
loop_
_entity_poly.entity_id
_entity_poly.type
_entity_poly.pdbx_seq_one_letter_code
_entity_poly.pdbx_strand_id
1 'polypeptide(L)' 'MPLLKVSPSGQVYDVELPSLKVTRDQAGGYYVHGRGHFIFCDDLETAERKRRDLDTYGRRSFER' A
#
# COMPACT_ATOMS: atom_id res chain seq x y z
N MET A 1 0.90 13.69 -13.44
CA MET A 1 -0.01 14.05 -12.34
C MET A 1 -0.03 12.88 -11.39
N PRO A 2 0.19 13.06 -10.08
CA PRO A 2 0.24 11.94 -9.13
C PRO A 2 -1.07 11.18 -9.15
N LEU A 3 -1.02 9.85 -9.27
CA LEU A 3 -2.21 9.00 -9.11
C LEU A 3 -2.53 8.88 -7.62
N LEU A 4 -3.65 9.49 -7.22
CA LEU A 4 -4.13 9.48 -5.84
C LEU A 4 -5.33 8.54 -5.71
N LYS A 5 -5.42 7.84 -4.58
CA LYS A 5 -6.59 7.08 -4.17
C LYS A 5 -7.14 7.62 -2.86
N VAL A 6 -8.46 7.55 -2.71
CA VAL A 6 -9.18 8.02 -1.52
C VAL A 6 -9.79 6.81 -0.84
N SER A 7 -9.55 6.65 0.47
CA SER A 7 -10.21 5.63 1.26
C SER A 7 -11.64 6.02 1.61
N PRO A 8 -12.47 5.10 2.12
CA PRO A 8 -13.83 5.42 2.56
C PRO A 8 -13.90 6.49 3.67
N SER A 9 -12.82 6.69 4.45
CA SER A 9 -12.74 7.73 5.47
C SER A 9 -12.45 9.13 4.89
N GLY A 10 -12.14 9.22 3.59
CA GLY A 10 -11.73 10.46 2.94
C GLY A 10 -10.22 10.71 3.00
N GLN A 11 -9.44 9.83 3.64
CA GLN A 11 -7.98 9.94 3.65
C GLN A 11 -7.42 9.67 2.25
N VAL A 12 -6.44 10.48 1.84
CA VAL A 12 -5.85 10.43 0.49
C VAL A 12 -4.47 9.76 0.54
N TYR A 13 -4.22 8.88 -0.42
CA TYR A 13 -3.01 8.08 -0.53
C TYR A 13 -2.38 8.24 -1.90
N ASP A 14 -1.07 8.46 -1.92
CA ASP A 14 -0.26 8.42 -3.13
C ASP A 14 0.06 6.97 -3.47
N VAL A 15 -0.43 6.49 -4.61
CA VAL A 15 -0.17 5.12 -5.08
C VAL A 15 1.01 5.04 -6.03
N GLU A 16 1.59 6.17 -6.45
CA GLU A 16 2.78 6.22 -7.30
C GLU A 16 4.09 6.30 -6.51
N LEU A 17 4.03 6.22 -5.18
CA LEU A 17 5.23 6.18 -4.35
C LEU A 17 6.22 5.11 -4.86
N PRO A 18 7.53 5.43 -4.92
CA PRO A 18 8.53 4.50 -5.41
C PRO A 18 8.70 3.27 -4.50
N SER A 19 8.28 3.39 -3.24
CA SER A 19 8.29 2.33 -2.25
C SER A 19 6.89 2.06 -1.70
N LEU A 20 6.65 0.82 -1.30
CA LEU A 20 5.43 0.44 -0.59
C LEU A 20 5.46 0.98 0.83
N LYS A 21 4.36 1.58 1.27
CA LYS A 21 4.16 2.07 2.63
C LYS A 21 2.91 1.44 3.24
N VAL A 22 2.95 1.26 4.56
CA VAL A 22 1.79 0.96 5.38
C VAL A 22 1.40 2.23 6.13
N THR A 23 0.14 2.62 6.03
CA THR A 23 -0.37 3.84 6.66
C THR A 23 -1.70 3.52 7.35
N ARG A 24 -1.85 3.90 8.62
CA ARG A 24 -3.11 3.75 9.36
C ARG A 24 -4.20 4.67 8.75
N ASP A 25 -5.40 4.16 8.60
CA ASP A 25 -6.55 4.92 8.12
C ASP A 25 -7.30 5.61 9.28
N GLN A 26 -7.90 6.78 9.00
CA GLN A 26 -8.70 7.55 9.96
C GLN A 26 -9.96 6.81 10.45
N ALA A 27 -10.57 5.94 9.65
CA ALA A 27 -11.69 5.10 10.07
C ALA A 27 -11.25 3.78 10.74
N GLY A 28 -9.93 3.56 10.88
CA GLY A 28 -9.37 2.32 11.41
C GLY A 28 -8.85 1.38 10.32
N GLY A 29 -8.05 0.41 10.73
CA GLY A 29 -7.28 -0.44 9.81
C GLY A 29 -6.10 0.29 9.17
N TYR A 30 -5.51 -0.34 8.15
CA TYR A 30 -4.25 0.05 7.52
C TYR A 30 -4.32 -0.13 6.01
N TYR A 31 -3.74 0.81 5.26
CA TYR A 31 -3.55 0.70 3.83
C TYR A 31 -2.09 0.43 3.48
N VAL A 32 -1.88 -0.58 2.64
CA VAL A 32 -0.64 -0.78 1.89
C VAL A 32 -0.76 -0.06 0.56
N HIS A 33 0.08 0.94 0.31
CA HIS A 33 0.02 1.75 -0.91
C HIS A 33 1.41 2.07 -1.48
N GLY A 34 1.46 2.43 -2.76
CA GLY A 34 2.69 2.70 -3.51
C GLY A 34 2.97 1.64 -4.58
N ARG A 35 3.83 1.95 -5.55
CA ARG A 35 4.12 1.08 -6.71
C ARG A 35 2.85 0.61 -7.45
N GLY A 36 1.82 1.44 -7.51
CA GLY A 36 0.51 1.13 -8.08
C GLY A 36 -0.42 0.32 -7.17
N HIS A 37 0.01 -0.09 -5.98
CA HIS A 37 -0.82 -0.81 -5.02
C HIS A 37 -1.64 0.13 -4.15
N PHE A 38 -2.84 -0.34 -3.77
CA PHE A 38 -3.74 0.28 -2.81
C PHE A 38 -4.63 -0.80 -2.18
N ILE A 39 -4.25 -1.29 -0.99
CA ILE A 39 -4.83 -2.49 -0.38
C ILE A 39 -5.15 -2.20 1.08
N PHE A 40 -6.40 -2.42 1.48
CA PHE A 40 -6.83 -2.32 2.87
C PHE A 40 -6.53 -3.61 3.65
N CYS A 41 -6.20 -3.48 4.93
CA CYS A 41 -6.00 -4.54 5.91
C CYS A 41 -6.56 -4.10 7.26
N ASP A 42 -7.23 -5.00 7.98
CA ASP A 42 -7.86 -4.67 9.27
C ASP A 42 -6.84 -4.40 10.39
N ASP A 43 -5.65 -5.01 10.32
CA ASP A 43 -4.60 -4.91 11.32
C ASP A 43 -3.20 -4.63 10.72
N LEU A 44 -2.29 -4.16 11.59
CA LEU A 44 -0.94 -3.75 11.18
C LEU A 44 -0.07 -4.94 10.74
N GLU A 45 -0.19 -6.08 11.42
CA GLU A 45 0.64 -7.25 11.14
C GLU A 45 0.34 -7.79 9.73
N THR A 46 -0.96 -7.90 9.40
CA THR A 46 -1.42 -8.31 8.07
C THR A 46 -0.95 -7.33 7.00
N ALA A 47 -1.03 -6.01 7.26
CA ALA A 47 -0.57 -4.99 6.32
C ALA A 47 0.94 -5.06 6.07
N GLU A 48 1.73 -5.23 7.12
CA GLU A 48 3.19 -5.36 7.02
C GLU A 48 3.62 -6.64 6.30
N ARG A 49 2.95 -7.76 6.58
CA ARG A 49 3.16 -9.02 5.84
C ARG A 49 2.87 -8.81 4.36
N LYS A 50 1.73 -8.20 4.03
CA LYS A 50 1.33 -7.92 2.64
C LYS A 50 2.33 -7.00 1.93
N ARG A 51 2.82 -5.95 2.61
CA ARG A 51 3.87 -5.08 2.10
C ARG A 51 5.14 -5.88 1.74
N ARG A 52 5.60 -6.74 2.64
CA ARG A 52 6.81 -7.55 2.44
C ARG A 52 6.66 -8.54 1.29
N ASP A 53 5.51 -9.19 1.18
CA ASP A 53 5.20 -10.10 0.08
C ASP A 53 5.31 -9.35 -1.26
N LEU A 54 4.62 -8.21 -1.38
CA LEU A 54 4.65 -7.39 -2.59
C LEU A 54 6.04 -6.86 -2.93
N ASP A 55 6.83 -6.46 -1.93
CA ASP A 55 8.21 -6.02 -2.17
C ASP A 55 9.07 -7.16 -2.73
N THR A 56 8.88 -8.38 -2.23
CA THR A 56 9.60 -9.59 -2.67
C THR A 56 9.20 -10.00 -4.09
N TYR A 57 7.90 -10.05 -4.40
CA TYR A 57 7.40 -10.38 -5.74
C TYR A 57 7.77 -9.33 -6.78
N GLY A 58 7.73 -8.06 -6.37
CA GLY A 58 8.10 -6.93 -7.21
C GLY A 58 9.59 -6.84 -7.54
N ARG A 59 10.47 -7.60 -6.88
CA ARG A 59 11.91 -7.70 -7.25
C ARG A 59 12.17 -8.82 -8.25
N ARG A 60 11.52 -9.97 -8.06
CA ARG A 60 11.66 -11.15 -8.95
C ARG A 60 11.15 -10.91 -10.37
N SER A 61 10.28 -9.93 -10.56
CA SER A 61 9.69 -9.60 -11.87
C SER A 61 10.62 -8.76 -12.77
N PHE A 62 11.72 -8.21 -12.23
CA PHE A 62 12.71 -7.42 -12.99
C PHE A 62 13.99 -8.21 -13.33
N GLU A 63 14.11 -9.47 -12.90
CA GLU A 63 15.26 -10.35 -13.16
C GLU A 63 15.03 -11.34 -14.33
N ARG A 64 14.08 -11.04 -15.24
CA ARG A 64 13.82 -11.86 -16.44
C ARG A 64 13.95 -11.05 -17.73
#